data_AF-A0A0R1XAS7-F1
#
_entry.id   AF-A0A0R1XAS7-F1
#
_cell.length_a   1.000
_cell.length_b   1.000
_cell.length_c   1.000
_cell.angle_alpha   90.00
_cell.angle_beta   90.00
_cell.angle_gamma   90.00
#
_symmetry.space_group_name_H-M   'P 1'
#
loop_
_entity.id
_entity.type
_entity.pdbx_description
1 polymer ?
#
loop_
_entity_poly.entity_id
_entity_poly.type
_entity_poly.pdbx_seq_one_letter_code
_entity_poly.pdbx_strand_id
1 'polypeptide(L)'
;MDELVSHARYLSRDLRKIGELYNQAITGQQELTPPERFAYNTVNRFFAEPVGVFYGKKYFGPQAKADVTHMVEDLITTYKQQIHDNTWLSDQTKAMAVKKLDTMVIKMGYPEKARPLYDRMAIDQDTPLTTTLDTIAKVTLQYSFARLNNPVDRSEWVMPAQIVNAAYNPTANDITFPAGILQAPFYDVHASQADNLGGAGATIGHEISHAFDNNGALYDEHGNKKNWWQPADFAHFKKYTQEMIAQFDGIPYAGGKINGKLVVSENIADNAGLNAALQILHRADAPASDFQEYFINYARSWRTKIRPEFERVILKTDVHAPALLRTNVPVPNFPEWYSAFHVKQGDTMYREPAKRVVIW
;
A
#
# COMPACT_ATOMS: atom_id res chain seq x y z
N MET A 1 -20.09 -2.10 -18.29
CA MET A 1 -20.92 -1.18 -17.48
C MET A 1 -21.42 -0.12 -18.45
N ASP A 2 -22.72 0.14 -18.47
CA ASP A 2 -23.39 0.91 -19.50
C ASP A 2 -22.87 2.37 -19.58
N GLU A 3 -22.52 2.85 -20.76
CA GLU A 3 -21.89 4.16 -21.00
C GLU A 3 -22.77 5.31 -20.46
N LEU A 4 -24.09 5.14 -20.49
CA LEU A 4 -25.05 6.10 -19.94
C LEU A 4 -24.90 6.27 -18.42
N VAL A 5 -24.72 5.19 -17.67
CA VAL A 5 -24.61 5.23 -16.20
C VAL A 5 -23.29 5.88 -15.78
N SER A 6 -22.20 5.62 -16.51
CA SER A 6 -20.89 6.20 -16.20
C SER A 6 -20.84 7.72 -16.44
N HIS A 7 -21.59 8.23 -17.42
CA HIS A 7 -21.65 9.66 -17.75
C HIS A 7 -22.73 10.43 -16.98
N ALA A 8 -23.80 9.77 -16.51
CA ALA A 8 -24.90 10.41 -15.79
C ALA A 8 -24.44 11.27 -14.59
N ARG A 9 -23.35 10.88 -13.93
CA ARG A 9 -22.77 11.63 -12.80
C ARG A 9 -22.27 13.03 -13.15
N TYR A 10 -21.96 13.29 -14.41
CA TYR A 10 -21.42 14.57 -14.90
C TYR A 10 -22.48 15.47 -15.55
N LEU A 11 -23.74 15.02 -15.57
CA LEU A 11 -24.86 15.76 -16.14
C LEU A 11 -25.59 16.56 -15.05
N SER A 12 -26.91 16.71 -15.19
CA SER A 12 -27.73 17.40 -14.18
C SER A 12 -27.68 16.69 -12.83
N ARG A 13 -28.01 17.43 -11.76
CA ARG A 13 -28.08 16.87 -10.40
C ARG A 13 -29.01 15.65 -10.32
N ASP A 14 -30.12 15.64 -11.04
CA ASP A 14 -31.08 14.54 -11.01
C ASP A 14 -30.56 13.30 -11.73
N LEU A 15 -29.87 13.46 -12.87
CA LEU A 15 -29.20 12.35 -13.53
C LEU A 15 -28.05 11.80 -12.69
N ARG A 16 -27.32 12.67 -11.99
CA ARG A 16 -26.31 12.24 -11.02
C ARG A 16 -26.91 11.42 -9.88
N LYS A 17 -28.07 11.81 -9.33
CA LYS A 17 -28.78 10.99 -8.32
C LYS A 17 -29.05 9.59 -8.86
N ILE A 18 -29.61 9.50 -10.07
CA ILE A 18 -29.93 8.22 -10.72
C ILE A 18 -28.66 7.38 -10.93
N GLY A 19 -27.59 7.98 -11.46
CA GLY A 19 -26.32 7.30 -11.74
C GLY A 19 -25.58 6.80 -10.49
N GLU A 20 -25.86 7.36 -9.32
CA GLU A 20 -25.25 6.96 -8.05
C GLU A 20 -26.07 5.94 -7.25
N LEU A 21 -27.32 5.61 -7.65
CA LEU A 21 -28.19 4.69 -6.90
C LEU A 21 -27.53 3.33 -6.61
N TYR A 22 -26.87 2.75 -7.62
CA TYR A 22 -26.15 1.49 -7.45
C TYR A 22 -24.98 1.64 -6.47
N ASN A 23 -24.18 2.70 -6.61
CA ASN A 23 -23.05 2.96 -5.73
C ASN A 23 -23.52 3.20 -4.27
N GLN A 24 -24.60 3.94 -4.07
CA GLN A 24 -25.23 4.14 -2.77
C GLN A 24 -25.72 2.83 -2.15
N ALA A 25 -26.32 1.95 -2.94
CA ALA A 25 -26.79 0.64 -2.47
C ALA A 25 -25.64 -0.28 -2.01
N ILE A 26 -24.52 -0.32 -2.77
CA ILE A 26 -23.40 -1.20 -2.43
C ILE A 26 -22.46 -0.62 -1.36
N THR A 27 -22.41 0.70 -1.20
CA THR A 27 -21.58 1.36 -0.18
C THR A 27 -22.35 1.71 1.10
N GLY A 28 -23.69 1.70 1.06
CA GLY A 28 -24.55 2.19 2.14
C GLY A 28 -24.58 3.71 2.26
N GLN A 29 -24.05 4.44 1.27
CA GLN A 29 -24.01 5.90 1.25
C GLN A 29 -25.42 6.50 1.15
N GLN A 30 -25.82 7.30 2.13
CA GLN A 30 -27.19 7.84 2.23
C GLN A 30 -27.42 9.08 1.35
N GLU A 31 -26.39 9.89 1.14
CA GLU A 31 -26.49 11.17 0.43
C GLU A 31 -25.44 11.27 -0.67
N LEU A 32 -25.70 12.06 -1.71
CA LEU A 32 -24.71 12.35 -2.72
C LEU A 32 -23.51 13.09 -2.12
N THR A 33 -22.31 12.79 -2.63
CA THR A 33 -21.10 13.55 -2.32
C THR A 33 -21.33 15.06 -2.56
N PRO A 34 -20.98 15.94 -1.61
CA PRO A 34 -21.17 17.39 -1.76
C PRO A 34 -20.55 17.93 -3.06
N PRO A 35 -21.11 19.00 -3.67
CA PRO A 35 -20.64 19.52 -4.96
C PRO A 35 -19.13 19.82 -5.00
N GLU A 36 -18.59 20.43 -3.96
CA GLU A 36 -17.15 20.76 -3.88
C GLU A 36 -16.27 19.51 -3.90
N ARG A 37 -16.60 18.50 -3.07
CA ARG A 37 -15.87 17.22 -3.05
C ARG A 37 -16.04 16.45 -4.37
N PHE A 38 -17.21 16.56 -5.01
CA PHE A 38 -17.42 15.98 -6.34
C PHE A 38 -16.54 16.65 -7.41
N ALA A 39 -16.47 17.99 -7.41
CA ALA A 39 -15.61 18.74 -8.31
C ALA A 39 -14.13 18.39 -8.07
N TYR A 40 -13.70 18.36 -6.80
CA TYR A 40 -12.35 17.93 -6.40
C TYR A 40 -12.03 16.52 -6.91
N ASN A 41 -12.90 15.54 -6.67
CA ASN A 41 -12.70 14.16 -7.14
C ASN A 41 -12.66 14.07 -8.67
N THR A 42 -13.47 14.88 -9.36
CA THR A 42 -13.49 14.94 -10.82
C THR A 42 -12.18 15.48 -11.36
N VAL A 43 -11.66 16.59 -10.81
CA VAL A 43 -10.34 17.11 -11.19
C VAL A 43 -9.24 16.09 -10.88
N ASN A 44 -9.23 15.50 -9.69
CA ASN A 44 -8.24 14.49 -9.31
C ASN A 44 -8.27 13.23 -10.19
N ARG A 45 -9.41 12.88 -10.79
CA ARG A 45 -9.50 11.75 -11.72
C ARG A 45 -8.64 11.95 -12.97
N PHE A 46 -8.49 13.19 -13.43
CA PHE A 46 -7.82 13.51 -14.70
C PHE A 46 -6.50 14.27 -14.53
N PHE A 47 -6.43 15.17 -13.55
CA PHE A 47 -5.31 16.08 -13.28
C PHE A 47 -4.61 15.78 -11.95
N ALA A 48 -4.66 14.52 -11.52
CA ALA A 48 -4.07 14.09 -10.25
C ALA A 48 -2.59 14.47 -10.11
N GLU A 49 -1.78 14.29 -11.16
CA GLU A 49 -0.34 14.55 -11.12
C GLU A 49 0.02 16.03 -11.01
N PRO A 50 -0.49 16.96 -11.84
CA PRO A 50 -0.23 18.39 -11.65
C PRO A 50 -0.64 18.87 -10.25
N VAL A 51 -1.80 18.41 -9.75
CA VAL A 51 -2.26 18.68 -8.38
C VAL A 51 -1.26 18.13 -7.36
N GLY A 52 -0.76 16.92 -7.57
CA GLY A 52 0.24 16.28 -6.70
C GLY A 52 1.58 17.00 -6.69
N VAL A 53 2.12 17.36 -7.85
CA VAL A 53 3.36 18.14 -7.93
C VAL A 53 3.23 19.44 -7.16
N PHE A 54 2.11 20.15 -7.30
CA PHE A 54 1.83 21.36 -6.53
C PHE A 54 1.72 21.06 -5.02
N TYR A 55 0.94 20.05 -4.63
CA TYR A 55 0.73 19.67 -3.23
C TYR A 55 2.07 19.33 -2.55
N GLY A 56 2.87 18.47 -3.18
CA GLY A 56 4.17 18.06 -2.66
C GLY A 56 5.12 19.25 -2.49
N LYS A 57 5.28 20.10 -3.51
CA LYS A 57 6.13 21.29 -3.43
C LYS A 57 5.69 22.30 -2.37
N LYS A 58 4.38 22.39 -2.12
CA LYS A 58 3.82 23.37 -1.19
C LYS A 58 3.79 22.88 0.26
N TYR A 59 3.50 21.60 0.49
CA TYR A 59 3.19 21.07 1.83
C TYR A 59 4.17 20.02 2.34
N PHE A 60 5.02 19.45 1.48
CA PHE A 60 6.01 18.45 1.90
C PHE A 60 7.40 19.09 2.05
N GLY A 61 7.81 19.33 3.29
CA GLY A 61 9.07 19.99 3.60
C GLY A 61 10.31 19.10 3.32
N PRO A 62 11.48 19.72 3.06
CA PRO A 62 12.71 18.99 2.74
C PRO A 62 13.22 18.10 3.89
N GLN A 63 12.96 18.48 5.14
CA GLN A 63 13.31 17.67 6.31
C GLN A 63 12.54 16.35 6.33
N ALA A 64 11.21 16.39 6.24
CA ALA A 64 10.38 15.19 6.18
C ALA A 64 10.78 14.29 4.99
N LYS A 65 11.11 14.89 3.84
CA LYS A 65 11.62 14.14 2.67
C LYS A 65 12.92 13.40 2.99
N ALA A 66 13.88 14.05 3.63
CA ALA A 66 15.16 13.44 4.00
C ALA A 66 14.97 12.33 5.06
N ASP A 67 14.21 12.61 6.11
CA ASP A 67 13.98 11.69 7.23
C ASP A 67 13.31 10.40 6.76
N VAL A 68 12.24 10.52 5.96
CA VAL A 68 11.54 9.34 5.43
C VAL A 68 12.41 8.60 4.41
N THR A 69 13.21 9.30 3.60
CA THR A 69 14.16 8.63 2.68
C THR A 69 15.16 7.77 3.45
N HIS A 70 15.74 8.30 4.53
CA HIS A 70 16.64 7.54 5.40
C HIS A 70 15.93 6.33 6.02
N MET A 71 14.69 6.49 6.49
CA MET A 71 13.90 5.37 7.02
C MET A 71 13.68 4.25 5.99
N VAL A 72 13.47 4.60 4.71
CA VAL A 72 13.36 3.61 3.62
C VAL A 72 14.68 2.89 3.41
N GLU A 73 15.80 3.60 3.39
CA GLU A 73 17.14 3.01 3.23
C GLU A 73 17.51 2.08 4.40
N ASP A 74 17.16 2.45 5.63
CA ASP A 74 17.32 1.63 6.82
C ASP A 74 16.49 0.35 6.77
N LEU A 75 15.25 0.44 6.28
CA LEU A 75 14.39 -0.73 6.09
C LEU A 75 14.93 -1.64 4.98
N ILE A 76 15.37 -1.10 3.84
CA ILE A 76 16.03 -1.90 2.79
C ILE A 76 17.25 -2.63 3.35
N THR A 77 18.08 -1.94 4.13
CA THR A 77 19.24 -2.54 4.82
C THR A 77 18.81 -3.65 5.78
N THR A 78 17.71 -3.44 6.49
CA THR A 78 17.13 -4.43 7.41
C THR A 78 16.66 -5.69 6.68
N TYR A 79 15.98 -5.55 5.53
CA TYR A 79 15.59 -6.69 4.71
C TYR A 79 16.81 -7.45 4.20
N LYS A 80 17.88 -6.77 3.76
CA LYS A 80 19.12 -7.43 3.34
C LYS A 80 19.72 -8.26 4.47
N GLN A 81 19.72 -7.74 5.69
CA GLN A 81 20.20 -8.46 6.87
C GLN A 81 19.33 -9.69 7.19
N GLN A 82 18.00 -9.53 7.19
CA GLN A 82 17.07 -10.66 7.39
C GLN A 82 17.29 -11.76 6.35
N ILE A 83 17.41 -11.40 5.07
CA ILE A 83 17.67 -12.36 3.99
C ILE A 83 19.03 -13.04 4.15
N HIS A 84 20.05 -12.31 4.59
CA HIS A 84 21.36 -12.88 4.87
C HIS A 84 21.30 -13.93 5.98
N ASP A 85 20.63 -13.60 7.10
CA ASP A 85 20.54 -14.45 8.29
C ASP A 85 19.51 -15.59 8.15
N ASN A 86 18.68 -15.52 7.12
CA ASN A 86 17.66 -16.51 6.82
C ASN A 86 18.25 -17.92 6.65
N THR A 87 17.68 -18.92 7.32
CA THR A 87 18.26 -20.27 7.39
C THR A 87 17.70 -21.25 6.37
N TRP A 88 16.65 -20.87 5.63
CA TRP A 88 15.96 -21.76 4.70
C TRP A 88 16.16 -21.38 3.22
N LEU A 89 16.61 -20.16 2.94
CA LEU A 89 17.03 -19.74 1.60
C LEU A 89 18.43 -20.25 1.26
N SER A 90 18.61 -20.80 0.06
CA SER A 90 19.94 -21.05 -0.49
C SER A 90 20.68 -19.76 -0.82
N ASP A 91 22.01 -19.80 -0.83
CA ASP A 91 22.86 -18.63 -1.17
C ASP A 91 22.51 -18.02 -2.53
N GLN A 92 22.11 -18.83 -3.50
CA GLN A 92 21.71 -18.35 -4.82
C GLN A 92 20.40 -17.55 -4.76
N THR A 93 19.40 -18.02 -4.04
CA THR A 93 18.14 -17.29 -3.88
C THR A 93 18.34 -16.03 -3.04
N LYS A 94 19.16 -16.08 -1.98
CA LYS A 94 19.57 -14.90 -1.19
C LYS A 94 20.22 -13.83 -2.06
N ALA A 95 21.19 -14.22 -2.90
CA ALA A 95 21.89 -13.28 -3.78
C ALA A 95 20.92 -12.57 -4.75
N MET A 96 19.94 -13.30 -5.30
CA MET A 96 18.91 -12.71 -6.17
C MET A 96 17.97 -11.76 -5.40
N ALA A 97 17.57 -12.13 -4.17
CA ALA A 97 16.71 -11.29 -3.35
C ALA A 97 17.43 -9.99 -2.92
N VAL A 98 18.72 -10.07 -2.56
CA VAL A 98 19.58 -8.90 -2.29
C VAL A 98 19.72 -8.03 -3.53
N LYS A 99 19.98 -8.61 -4.72
CA LYS A 99 20.06 -7.84 -5.97
C LYS A 99 18.77 -7.09 -6.27
N LYS A 100 17.62 -7.69 -5.95
CA LYS A 100 16.31 -7.03 -6.10
C LYS A 100 16.15 -5.85 -5.14
N LEU A 101 16.64 -5.95 -3.91
CA LEU A 101 16.71 -4.82 -2.97
C LEU A 101 17.68 -3.73 -3.41
N ASP A 102 18.86 -4.11 -3.94
CA ASP A 102 19.89 -3.16 -4.41
C ASP A 102 19.43 -2.29 -5.57
N THR A 103 18.52 -2.81 -6.39
CA THR A 103 18.01 -2.14 -7.60
C THR A 103 16.65 -1.49 -7.38
N MET A 104 16.09 -1.59 -6.17
CA MET A 104 14.79 -1.03 -5.84
C MET A 104 14.84 0.50 -5.91
N VAL A 105 13.95 1.11 -6.70
CA VAL A 105 13.90 2.57 -6.85
C VAL A 105 12.93 3.17 -5.84
N ILE A 106 13.35 4.26 -5.17
CA ILE A 106 12.54 4.99 -4.21
C ILE A 106 11.91 6.22 -4.88
N LYS A 107 10.58 6.30 -4.89
CA LYS A 107 9.81 7.47 -5.34
C LYS A 107 9.23 8.21 -4.14
N MET A 108 9.92 9.27 -3.71
CA MET A 108 9.66 9.95 -2.43
C MET A 108 8.93 11.29 -2.55
N GLY A 109 7.73 11.38 -1.97
CA GLY A 109 6.92 12.58 -1.86
C GLY A 109 6.19 12.96 -3.16
N TYR A 110 6.92 13.43 -4.17
CA TYR A 110 6.37 13.92 -5.44
C TYR A 110 7.41 13.89 -6.58
N PRO A 111 6.97 13.75 -7.84
CA PRO A 111 7.86 13.95 -8.99
C PRO A 111 8.14 15.44 -9.22
N GLU A 112 9.28 15.77 -9.84
CA GLU A 112 9.63 17.17 -10.13
C GLU A 112 8.66 17.84 -11.11
N LYS A 113 8.13 17.07 -12.06
CA LYS A 113 7.19 17.50 -13.10
C LYS A 113 6.13 16.43 -13.35
N ALA A 114 4.94 16.86 -13.77
CA ALA A 114 3.89 15.96 -14.24
C ALA A 114 4.25 15.40 -15.63
N ARG A 115 3.61 14.28 -16.03
CA ARG A 115 3.86 13.66 -17.33
C ARG A 115 3.60 14.63 -18.52
N PRO A 116 4.34 14.50 -19.64
CA PRO A 116 4.10 15.30 -20.85
C PRO A 116 2.70 15.15 -21.47
N LEU A 117 1.89 14.19 -21.00
CA LEU A 117 0.47 14.09 -21.32
C LEU A 117 -0.27 15.42 -21.05
N TYR A 118 0.04 16.09 -19.94
CA TYR A 118 -0.68 17.28 -19.51
C TYR A 118 -0.44 18.49 -20.41
N ASP A 119 0.73 18.55 -21.06
CA ASP A 119 1.05 19.59 -22.05
C ASP A 119 0.18 19.49 -23.32
N ARG A 120 -0.51 18.35 -23.52
CA ARG A 120 -1.42 18.10 -24.65
C ARG A 120 -2.88 18.41 -24.32
N MET A 121 -3.19 18.74 -23.06
CA MET A 121 -4.55 19.02 -22.63
C MET A 121 -4.82 20.52 -22.68
N ALA A 122 -5.75 20.93 -23.55
CA ALA A 122 -6.30 22.28 -23.58
C ALA A 122 -7.71 22.27 -22.99
N ILE A 123 -7.93 23.03 -21.91
CA ILE A 123 -9.23 23.18 -21.28
C ILE A 123 -9.63 24.65 -21.34
N ASP A 124 -10.83 24.90 -21.87
CA ASP A 124 -11.49 26.19 -21.85
C ASP A 124 -12.57 26.18 -20.76
N GLN A 125 -12.66 27.26 -19.98
CA GLN A 125 -13.63 27.42 -18.90
C GLN A 125 -15.08 27.49 -19.40
N ASP A 126 -15.29 27.94 -20.63
CA ASP A 126 -16.61 28.11 -21.23
C ASP A 126 -17.11 26.83 -21.93
N THR A 127 -16.28 25.77 -22.01
CA THR A 127 -16.66 24.49 -22.61
C THR A 127 -17.48 23.64 -21.65
N PRO A 128 -18.62 23.05 -22.09
CA PRO A 128 -19.41 22.14 -21.27
C PRO A 128 -18.58 20.98 -20.72
N LEU A 129 -18.80 20.62 -19.45
CA LEU A 129 -18.02 19.59 -18.76
C LEU A 129 -17.94 18.28 -19.56
N THR A 130 -19.04 17.81 -20.14
CA THR A 130 -19.05 16.57 -20.96
C THR A 130 -18.08 16.65 -22.13
N THR A 131 -18.07 17.75 -22.86
CA THR A 131 -17.16 17.98 -23.99
C THR A 131 -15.70 18.10 -23.53
N THR A 132 -15.45 18.71 -22.37
CA THR A 132 -14.12 18.73 -21.75
C THR A 132 -13.65 17.32 -21.39
N LEU A 133 -14.52 16.49 -20.82
CA LEU A 133 -14.21 15.10 -20.47
C LEU A 133 -13.92 14.23 -21.71
N ASP A 134 -14.69 14.40 -22.79
CA ASP A 134 -14.45 13.71 -24.07
C ASP A 134 -13.09 14.10 -24.67
N THR A 135 -12.75 15.39 -24.61
CA THR A 135 -11.44 15.90 -25.05
C THR A 135 -10.31 15.26 -24.24
N ILE A 136 -10.44 15.21 -22.92
CA ILE A 136 -9.45 14.57 -22.03
C ILE A 136 -9.31 13.09 -22.36
N ALA A 137 -10.42 12.37 -22.54
CA ALA A 137 -10.41 10.94 -22.88
C ALA A 137 -9.69 10.68 -24.21
N LYS A 138 -9.99 11.50 -25.24
CA LYS A 138 -9.36 11.42 -26.56
C LYS A 138 -7.85 11.67 -26.49
N VAL A 139 -7.40 12.73 -25.82
CA VAL A 139 -5.98 13.06 -25.68
C VAL A 139 -5.24 11.98 -24.89
N THR A 140 -5.85 11.47 -23.81
CA THR A 140 -5.28 10.38 -23.00
C THR A 140 -5.10 9.12 -23.85
N LEU A 141 -6.11 8.73 -24.63
CA LEU A 141 -6.03 7.57 -25.52
C LEU A 141 -4.96 7.73 -26.61
N GLN A 142 -4.89 8.91 -27.24
CA GLN A 142 -3.86 9.22 -28.23
C GLN A 142 -2.45 9.17 -27.63
N TYR A 143 -2.27 9.69 -26.42
CA TYR A 143 -1.01 9.59 -25.69
C TYR A 143 -0.62 8.14 -25.39
N SER A 144 -1.57 7.32 -24.92
CA SER A 144 -1.34 5.88 -24.70
C SER A 144 -0.93 5.16 -25.99
N PHE A 145 -1.62 5.39 -27.12
CA PHE A 145 -1.25 4.78 -28.40
C PHE A 145 0.15 5.21 -28.88
N ALA A 146 0.51 6.48 -28.69
CA ALA A 146 1.83 6.98 -29.06
C ALA A 146 2.98 6.32 -28.28
N ARG A 147 2.70 5.63 -27.16
CA ARG A 147 3.70 4.98 -26.30
C ARG A 147 3.95 3.50 -26.63
N LEU A 148 3.09 2.85 -27.42
CA LEU A 148 3.15 1.39 -27.62
C LEU A 148 4.50 0.86 -28.14
N ASN A 149 5.18 1.62 -29.00
CA ASN A 149 6.46 1.23 -29.59
C ASN A 149 7.68 1.90 -28.95
N ASN A 150 7.50 2.50 -27.76
CA ASN A 150 8.56 3.18 -27.03
C ASN A 150 8.95 2.40 -25.78
N PRO A 151 10.21 2.54 -25.30
CA PRO A 151 10.61 2.00 -24.01
C PRO A 151 9.72 2.51 -22.87
N VAL A 152 9.57 1.70 -21.82
CA VAL A 152 8.86 2.11 -20.60
C VAL A 152 9.65 3.23 -19.92
N ASP A 153 8.99 4.37 -19.68
CA ASP A 153 9.53 5.43 -18.86
C ASP A 153 9.40 5.05 -17.37
N ARG A 154 10.51 4.63 -16.76
CA ARG A 154 10.56 4.22 -15.36
C ARG A 154 10.48 5.38 -14.38
N SER A 155 10.61 6.63 -14.85
CA SER A 155 10.45 7.82 -14.00
C SER A 155 8.98 8.10 -13.67
N GLU A 156 8.03 7.49 -14.38
CA GLU A 156 6.58 7.71 -14.16
C GLU A 156 6.10 7.14 -12.82
N TRP A 157 5.35 7.94 -12.07
CA TRP A 157 4.81 7.53 -10.77
C TRP A 157 3.49 6.79 -10.94
N VAL A 158 3.28 5.77 -10.09
CA VAL A 158 2.01 5.02 -10.03
C VAL A 158 0.95 5.73 -9.20
N MET A 159 1.35 6.70 -8.37
CA MET A 159 0.46 7.49 -7.51
C MET A 159 0.89 8.97 -7.48
N PRO A 160 -0.06 9.91 -7.52
CA PRO A 160 0.22 11.34 -7.37
C PRO A 160 0.40 11.71 -5.88
N ALA A 161 1.15 12.78 -5.63
CA ALA A 161 1.68 13.11 -4.30
C ALA A 161 0.65 13.35 -3.18
N GLN A 162 -0.56 13.82 -3.51
CA GLN A 162 -1.61 14.15 -2.53
C GLN A 162 -2.38 12.93 -2.02
N ILE A 163 -2.13 11.75 -2.58
CA ILE A 163 -2.83 10.53 -2.19
C ILE A 163 -2.28 10.04 -0.84
N VAL A 164 -3.20 9.62 0.03
CA VAL A 164 -2.88 8.97 1.31
C VAL A 164 -2.87 7.46 1.05
N ASN A 165 -1.79 6.97 0.44
CA ASN A 165 -1.54 5.57 0.14
C ASN A 165 -0.04 5.35 -0.13
N ALA A 166 0.39 4.12 -0.34
CA ALA A 166 1.72 3.75 -0.82
C ALA A 166 1.60 2.61 -1.85
N ALA A 167 2.68 2.31 -2.58
CA ALA A 167 2.68 1.21 -3.54
C ALA A 167 4.06 0.67 -3.90
N TYR A 168 4.10 -0.63 -4.15
CA TYR A 168 5.13 -1.32 -4.91
C TYR A 168 4.69 -1.60 -6.35
N ASN A 169 5.58 -1.37 -7.31
CA ASN A 169 5.39 -1.77 -8.70
C ASN A 169 6.36 -2.88 -9.11
N PRO A 170 5.90 -4.13 -9.31
CA PRO A 170 6.78 -5.25 -9.66
C PRO A 170 7.45 -5.08 -11.03
N THR A 171 6.84 -4.36 -11.97
CA THR A 171 7.38 -4.19 -13.33
C THR A 171 8.47 -3.13 -13.44
N ALA A 172 8.52 -2.21 -12.47
CA ALA A 172 9.57 -1.21 -12.36
C ALA A 172 10.57 -1.52 -11.24
N ASN A 173 10.22 -2.45 -10.34
CA ASN A 173 10.88 -2.69 -9.05
C ASN A 173 11.06 -1.38 -8.27
N ASP A 174 9.97 -0.63 -8.09
CA ASP A 174 9.97 0.63 -7.35
C ASP A 174 8.93 0.65 -6.24
N ILE A 175 9.21 1.47 -5.21
CA ILE A 175 8.30 1.78 -4.11
C ILE A 175 8.00 3.27 -4.14
N THR A 176 6.73 3.62 -4.00
CA THR A 176 6.22 4.99 -4.10
C THR A 176 5.54 5.41 -2.80
N PHE A 177 6.03 6.48 -2.18
CA PHE A 177 5.46 7.09 -0.99
C PHE A 177 5.05 8.54 -1.30
N PRO A 178 3.81 8.77 -1.76
CA PRO A 178 3.25 10.11 -1.93
C PRO A 178 3.36 10.98 -0.68
N ALA A 179 3.58 12.28 -0.83
CA ALA A 179 3.61 13.23 0.29
C ALA A 179 2.37 13.16 1.21
N GLY A 180 1.21 12.76 0.67
CA GLY A 180 -0.05 12.63 1.38
C GLY A 180 -0.05 11.56 2.47
N ILE A 181 0.71 10.47 2.32
CA ILE A 181 0.82 9.45 3.40
C ILE A 181 1.83 9.87 4.48
N LEU A 182 2.75 10.79 4.17
CA LEU A 182 3.86 11.19 5.03
C LEU A 182 3.47 12.31 6.02
N GLN A 183 2.41 12.04 6.77
CA GLN A 183 1.86 12.91 7.81
C GLN A 183 1.21 12.08 8.92
N ALA A 184 0.91 12.70 10.06
CA ALA A 184 0.28 12.03 11.18
C ALA A 184 -1.07 11.39 10.76
N PRO A 185 -1.38 10.15 11.22
CA PRO A 185 -0.66 9.38 12.23
C PRO A 185 0.47 8.47 11.70
N PHE A 186 0.79 8.51 10.40
CA PHE A 186 1.84 7.64 9.85
C PHE A 186 3.24 8.17 10.15
N TYR A 187 3.45 9.47 9.92
CA TYR A 187 4.74 10.12 10.15
C TYR A 187 4.56 11.51 10.76
N ASP A 188 5.35 11.81 11.78
CA ASP A 188 5.50 13.15 12.34
C ASP A 188 6.99 13.40 12.64
N VAL A 189 7.52 14.50 12.12
CA VAL A 189 8.91 14.93 12.32
C VAL A 189 9.26 15.16 13.79
N HIS A 190 8.25 15.35 14.65
CA HIS A 190 8.39 15.56 16.08
C HIS A 190 8.06 14.32 16.92
N ALA A 191 7.61 13.22 16.31
CA ALA A 191 7.32 11.98 17.02
C ALA A 191 8.60 11.16 17.30
N SER A 192 8.49 10.21 18.23
CA SER A 192 9.58 9.28 18.51
C SER A 192 9.86 8.38 17.31
N GLN A 193 11.03 7.75 17.30
CA GLN A 193 11.36 6.74 16.28
C GLN A 193 10.37 5.57 16.33
N ALA A 194 9.95 5.15 17.53
CA ALA A 194 9.02 4.04 17.70
C ALA A 194 7.62 4.34 17.13
N ASP A 195 7.07 5.53 17.38
CA ASP A 195 5.78 5.94 16.82
C ASP A 195 5.86 6.01 15.28
N ASN A 196 6.89 6.66 14.73
CA ASN A 196 7.13 6.73 13.28
C ASN A 196 7.36 5.36 12.62
N LEU A 197 8.06 4.44 13.30
CA LEU A 197 8.24 3.07 12.80
C LEU A 197 6.93 2.28 12.83
N GLY A 198 6.07 2.50 13.82
CA GLY A 198 4.75 1.87 13.90
C GLY A 198 3.79 2.32 12.80
N GLY A 199 3.87 3.60 12.42
CA GLY A 199 3.08 4.18 11.33
C GLY A 199 3.75 3.97 9.98
N ALA A 200 4.67 4.87 9.62
CA ALA A 200 5.33 4.90 8.33
C ALA A 200 6.32 3.75 8.14
N GLY A 201 7.07 3.34 9.17
CA GLY A 201 8.04 2.25 9.04
C GLY A 201 7.39 0.92 8.65
N ALA A 202 6.27 0.57 9.29
CA ALA A 202 5.50 -0.62 8.95
C ALA A 202 4.93 -0.55 7.53
N THR A 203 4.43 0.61 7.09
CA THR A 203 3.98 0.83 5.70
C THR A 203 5.13 0.73 4.69
N ILE A 204 6.30 1.29 5.00
CA ILE A 204 7.47 1.19 4.12
C ILE A 204 7.94 -0.26 4.01
N GLY A 205 8.03 -0.97 5.14
CA GLY A 205 8.36 -2.39 5.15
C GLY A 205 7.34 -3.23 4.39
N HIS A 206 6.05 -2.87 4.46
CA HIS A 206 4.99 -3.49 3.68
C HIS A 206 5.24 -3.35 2.16
N GLU A 207 5.53 -2.14 1.67
CA GLU A 207 5.84 -1.95 0.24
C GLU A 207 7.12 -2.67 -0.21
N ILE A 208 8.17 -2.69 0.61
CA ILE A 208 9.39 -3.47 0.31
C ILE A 208 9.06 -4.97 0.25
N SER A 209 8.19 -5.46 1.14
CA SER A 209 7.78 -6.87 1.19
C SER A 209 7.04 -7.34 -0.05
N HIS A 210 6.29 -6.45 -0.72
CA HIS A 210 5.63 -6.80 -1.98
C HIS A 210 6.60 -7.23 -3.07
N ALA A 211 7.89 -6.86 -2.99
CA ALA A 211 8.91 -7.43 -3.87
C ALA A 211 9.08 -8.96 -3.70
N PHE A 212 8.64 -9.53 -2.58
CA PHE A 212 8.85 -10.92 -2.21
C PHE A 212 7.55 -11.65 -1.81
N ASP A 213 6.38 -11.02 -1.95
CA ASP A 213 5.10 -11.70 -1.77
C ASP A 213 4.84 -12.74 -2.88
N ASN A 214 3.71 -13.45 -2.82
CA ASN A 214 3.38 -14.51 -3.78
C ASN A 214 3.24 -14.03 -5.24
N ASN A 215 3.15 -12.72 -5.49
CA ASN A 215 3.12 -12.12 -6.82
C ASN A 215 4.48 -11.53 -7.19
N GLY A 216 5.04 -10.65 -6.35
CA GLY A 216 6.32 -9.97 -6.60
C GLY A 216 7.50 -10.93 -6.65
N ALA A 217 7.46 -12.03 -5.89
CA ALA A 217 8.46 -13.10 -5.96
C ALA A 217 8.61 -13.72 -7.36
N LEU A 218 7.64 -13.50 -8.27
CA LEU A 218 7.68 -13.99 -9.65
C LEU A 218 8.41 -13.04 -10.61
N TYR A 219 8.85 -11.88 -10.12
CA TYR A 219 9.53 -10.83 -10.89
C TYR A 219 10.98 -10.68 -10.45
N ASP A 220 11.88 -10.57 -11.42
CA ASP A 220 13.30 -10.30 -11.20
C ASP A 220 13.57 -8.81 -10.84
N GLU A 221 14.83 -8.46 -10.62
CA GLU A 221 15.30 -7.12 -10.27
C GLU A 221 15.00 -6.07 -11.36
N HIS A 222 14.76 -6.50 -12.59
CA HIS A 222 14.43 -5.64 -13.72
C HIS A 222 12.91 -5.53 -13.94
N GLY A 223 12.11 -6.26 -13.16
CA GLY A 223 10.67 -6.32 -13.29
C GLY A 223 10.17 -7.21 -14.42
N ASN A 224 11.00 -8.16 -14.87
CA ASN A 224 10.55 -9.21 -15.78
C ASN A 224 9.97 -10.37 -14.99
N LYS A 225 8.85 -10.93 -15.47
CA LYS A 225 8.29 -12.16 -14.90
C LYS A 225 9.19 -13.35 -15.23
N LYS A 226 10.09 -13.71 -14.32
CA LYS A 226 11.13 -14.73 -14.49
C LYS A 226 11.31 -15.49 -13.19
N ASN A 227 11.34 -16.82 -13.27
CA ASN A 227 11.65 -17.63 -12.09
C ASN A 227 13.14 -17.52 -11.76
N TRP A 228 13.46 -16.99 -10.58
CA TRP A 228 14.80 -16.89 -10.02
C TRP A 228 14.99 -17.74 -8.75
N TRP A 229 13.94 -18.46 -8.32
CA TRP A 229 13.97 -19.29 -7.13
C TRP A 229 14.56 -20.67 -7.40
N GLN A 230 15.30 -21.19 -6.41
CA GLN A 230 15.56 -22.63 -6.35
C GLN A 230 14.27 -23.39 -6.00
N PRO A 231 14.05 -24.60 -6.56
CA PRO A 231 12.81 -25.35 -6.32
C PRO A 231 12.51 -25.64 -4.85
N ALA A 232 13.53 -25.95 -4.05
CA ALA A 232 13.39 -26.21 -2.61
C ALA A 232 12.98 -24.94 -1.84
N ASP A 233 13.66 -23.82 -2.11
CA ASP A 233 13.36 -22.53 -1.49
C ASP A 233 11.93 -22.07 -1.83
N PHE A 234 11.52 -22.22 -3.09
CA PHE A 234 10.15 -21.86 -3.50
C PHE A 234 9.09 -22.78 -2.86
N ALA A 235 9.39 -24.07 -2.71
CA ALA A 235 8.51 -24.98 -1.99
C ALA A 235 8.39 -24.62 -0.51
N HIS A 236 9.47 -24.16 0.12
CA HIS A 236 9.46 -23.66 1.49
C HIS A 236 8.68 -22.36 1.62
N PHE A 237 8.90 -21.38 0.73
CA PHE A 237 8.11 -20.15 0.66
C PHE A 237 6.61 -20.41 0.51
N LYS A 238 6.23 -21.40 -0.30
CA LYS A 238 4.83 -21.83 -0.43
C LYS A 238 4.25 -22.36 0.88
N LYS A 239 5.03 -23.03 1.74
CA LYS A 239 4.55 -23.48 3.06
C LYS A 239 4.21 -22.28 3.94
N TYR A 240 5.08 -21.28 4.05
CA TYR A 240 4.78 -20.04 4.77
C TYR A 240 3.57 -19.31 4.19
N THR A 241 3.43 -19.29 2.86
CA THR A 241 2.23 -18.74 2.22
C THR A 241 0.96 -19.46 2.68
N GLN A 242 0.98 -20.78 2.79
CA GLN A 242 -0.16 -21.55 3.30
C GLN A 242 -0.43 -21.31 4.78
N GLU A 243 0.60 -21.19 5.60
CA GLU A 243 0.46 -20.86 7.02
C GLU A 243 -0.15 -19.47 7.21
N MET A 244 0.27 -18.49 6.39
CA MET A 244 -0.31 -17.15 6.38
C MET A 244 -1.77 -17.16 5.92
N ILE A 245 -2.12 -17.94 4.89
CA ILE A 245 -3.53 -18.16 4.50
C ILE A 245 -4.32 -18.67 5.70
N ALA A 246 -3.82 -19.69 6.37
CA ALA A 246 -4.50 -20.32 7.50
C ALA A 246 -4.70 -19.38 8.71
N GLN A 247 -3.85 -18.37 8.89
CA GLN A 247 -4.03 -17.38 9.97
C GLN A 247 -5.25 -16.47 9.76
N PHE A 248 -5.72 -16.32 8.51
CA PHE A 248 -6.84 -15.43 8.18
C PHE A 248 -8.07 -16.16 7.66
N ASP A 249 -7.90 -17.31 7.01
CA ASP A 249 -8.98 -18.01 6.34
C ASP A 249 -10.10 -18.42 7.29
N GLY A 250 -11.34 -18.18 6.90
CA GLY A 250 -12.50 -18.60 7.66
C GLY A 250 -12.87 -17.70 8.84
N ILE A 251 -12.07 -16.67 9.19
CA ILE A 251 -12.40 -15.71 10.26
C ILE A 251 -13.76 -15.07 9.94
N PRO A 252 -14.77 -15.13 10.84
CA PRO A 252 -16.04 -14.47 10.63
C PRO A 252 -15.90 -12.95 10.56
N TYR A 253 -16.41 -12.33 9.50
CA TYR A 253 -16.40 -10.87 9.32
C TYR A 253 -17.59 -10.42 8.46
N ALA A 254 -18.27 -9.34 8.86
CA ALA A 254 -19.38 -8.73 8.10
C ALA A 254 -20.46 -9.71 7.58
N GLY A 255 -20.80 -10.73 8.39
CA GLY A 255 -21.78 -11.77 8.03
C GLY A 255 -21.28 -12.83 7.04
N GLY A 256 -20.00 -12.80 6.68
CA GLY A 256 -19.32 -13.80 5.89
C GLY A 256 -18.06 -14.31 6.57
N LYS A 257 -17.10 -14.79 5.77
CA LYS A 257 -15.80 -15.28 6.24
C LYS A 257 -14.70 -14.71 5.36
N ILE A 258 -13.56 -14.39 5.97
CA ILE A 258 -12.36 -13.98 5.25
C ILE A 258 -11.90 -15.13 4.35
N ASN A 259 -11.56 -14.80 3.11
CA ASN A 259 -10.88 -15.69 2.18
C ASN A 259 -9.38 -15.47 2.31
N GLY A 260 -8.69 -16.31 3.09
CA GLY A 260 -7.27 -16.14 3.38
C GLY A 260 -6.40 -16.17 2.12
N LYS A 261 -6.84 -16.89 1.07
CA LYS A 261 -6.15 -16.94 -0.22
C LYS A 261 -6.30 -15.65 -1.02
N LEU A 262 -7.44 -14.96 -0.91
CA LEU A 262 -7.65 -13.65 -1.54
C LEU A 262 -6.70 -12.60 -0.95
N VAL A 263 -6.49 -12.66 0.37
CA VAL A 263 -5.77 -11.62 1.11
C VAL A 263 -4.30 -11.91 1.41
N VAL A 264 -3.77 -13.03 0.91
CA VAL A 264 -2.46 -13.53 1.33
C VAL A 264 -1.28 -12.61 0.95
N SER A 265 -1.34 -11.94 -0.21
CA SER A 265 -0.26 -11.03 -0.62
C SER A 265 -0.08 -9.90 0.38
N GLU A 266 -1.19 -9.26 0.76
CA GLU A 266 -1.24 -8.16 1.71
C GLU A 266 -0.86 -8.60 3.12
N ASN A 267 -1.31 -9.78 3.54
CA ASN A 267 -0.99 -10.30 4.88
C ASN A 267 0.48 -10.71 5.02
N ILE A 268 1.10 -11.22 3.94
CA ILE A 268 2.55 -11.43 3.87
C ILE A 268 3.27 -10.09 4.03
N ALA A 269 2.84 -9.06 3.29
CA ALA A 269 3.46 -7.75 3.33
C ALA A 269 3.29 -7.05 4.69
N ASP A 270 2.12 -7.14 5.33
CA ASP A 270 1.88 -6.65 6.69
C ASP A 270 2.81 -7.33 7.71
N ASN A 271 2.88 -8.66 7.68
CA ASN A 271 3.68 -9.41 8.62
C ASN A 271 5.18 -9.13 8.44
N ALA A 272 5.69 -9.18 7.21
CA ALA A 272 7.08 -8.90 6.93
C ALA A 272 7.45 -7.43 7.23
N GLY A 273 6.59 -6.48 6.86
CA GLY A 273 6.80 -5.06 7.11
C GLY A 273 6.83 -4.69 8.59
N LEU A 274 5.93 -5.27 9.39
CA LEU A 274 5.97 -5.16 10.84
C LEU A 274 7.30 -5.70 11.40
N ASN A 275 7.71 -6.90 10.96
CA ASN A 275 8.95 -7.51 11.42
C ASN A 275 10.18 -6.63 11.12
N ALA A 276 10.31 -6.14 9.89
CA ALA A 276 11.45 -5.31 9.49
C ALA A 276 11.54 -4.00 10.31
N ALA A 277 10.41 -3.34 10.57
CA ALA A 277 10.39 -2.15 11.41
C ALA A 277 10.71 -2.45 12.89
N LEU A 278 10.24 -3.60 13.43
CA LEU A 278 10.61 -4.06 14.76
C LEU A 278 12.12 -4.34 14.90
N GLN A 279 12.76 -4.89 13.87
CA GLN A 279 14.20 -5.15 13.89
C GLN A 279 15.03 -3.86 14.00
N ILE A 280 14.54 -2.72 13.51
CA ILE A 280 15.22 -1.43 13.71
C ILE A 280 15.24 -1.06 15.20
N LEU A 281 14.11 -1.20 15.89
CA LEU A 281 14.03 -0.97 17.35
C LEU A 281 14.88 -1.97 18.13
N HIS A 282 14.89 -3.23 17.70
CA HIS A 282 15.70 -4.27 18.34
C HIS A 282 17.20 -3.95 18.28
N ARG A 283 17.72 -3.53 17.11
CA ARG A 283 19.13 -3.14 16.94
C ARG A 283 19.51 -1.88 17.70
N ALA A 284 18.53 -1.05 18.07
CA ALA A 284 18.72 0.13 18.89
C ALA A 284 18.68 -0.17 20.40
N ASP A 285 18.60 -1.45 20.79
CA ASP A 285 18.41 -1.88 22.18
C ASP A 285 17.23 -1.17 22.87
N ALA A 286 16.15 -0.96 22.12
CA ALA A 286 15.01 -0.18 22.57
C ALA A 286 14.32 -0.83 23.80
N PRO A 287 13.87 -0.04 24.79
CA PRO A 287 13.13 -0.55 25.95
C PRO A 287 11.73 -1.06 25.57
N ALA A 288 11.12 -1.85 26.45
CA ALA A 288 9.75 -2.39 26.26
C ALA A 288 8.69 -1.31 25.97
N SER A 289 8.87 -0.09 26.48
CA SER A 289 7.99 1.05 26.22
C SER A 289 7.95 1.46 24.74
N ASP A 290 9.06 1.32 24.03
CA ASP A 290 9.18 1.73 22.63
C ASP A 290 8.46 0.72 21.73
N PHE A 291 8.57 -0.58 22.04
CA PHE A 291 7.74 -1.60 21.39
C PHE A 291 6.25 -1.36 21.64
N GLN A 292 5.88 -0.92 22.85
CA GLN A 292 4.50 -0.56 23.16
C GLN A 292 4.01 0.62 22.31
N GLU A 293 4.81 1.68 22.21
CA GLU A 293 4.51 2.86 21.39
C GLU A 293 4.38 2.50 19.90
N TYR A 294 5.28 1.67 19.39
CA TYR A 294 5.26 1.12 18.02
C TYR A 294 3.93 0.43 17.70
N PHE A 295 3.51 -0.54 18.53
CA PHE A 295 2.27 -1.27 18.29
C PHE A 295 1.02 -0.39 18.47
N ILE A 296 1.07 0.59 19.39
CA ILE A 296 -0.02 1.56 19.56
C ILE A 296 -0.17 2.42 18.31
N ASN A 297 0.92 2.95 17.74
CA ASN A 297 0.81 3.78 16.55
C ASN A 297 0.45 2.97 15.31
N TYR A 298 0.94 1.74 15.16
CA TYR A 298 0.48 0.82 14.13
C TYR A 298 -1.04 0.60 14.22
N ALA A 299 -1.59 0.31 15.40
CA ALA A 299 -3.03 0.18 15.59
C ALA A 299 -3.78 1.50 15.31
N ARG A 300 -3.18 2.64 15.65
CA ARG A 300 -3.77 3.97 15.44
C ARG A 300 -3.88 4.32 13.95
N SER A 301 -2.89 3.95 13.15
CA SER A 301 -2.86 4.21 11.70
C SER A 301 -3.92 3.38 10.95
N TRP A 302 -4.30 2.22 11.48
CA TRP A 302 -5.36 1.36 10.92
C TRP A 302 -6.80 1.74 11.31
N ARG A 303 -7.03 2.77 12.14
CA ARG A 303 -8.38 3.12 12.61
C ARG A 303 -9.35 3.39 11.45
N THR A 304 -10.19 2.41 11.17
CA THR A 304 -11.14 2.43 10.06
C THR A 304 -12.51 2.01 10.57
N LYS A 305 -13.54 2.77 10.20
CA LYS A 305 -14.94 2.40 10.39
C LYS A 305 -15.69 2.63 9.09
N ILE A 306 -16.21 1.55 8.53
CA ILE A 306 -16.92 1.55 7.25
C ILE A 306 -18.33 0.97 7.45
N ARG A 307 -19.21 1.18 6.48
CA ARG A 307 -20.61 0.74 6.58
C ARG A 307 -20.75 -0.76 6.29
N PRO A 308 -21.69 -1.48 6.93
CA PRO A 308 -21.87 -2.93 6.71
C PRO A 308 -22.16 -3.34 5.27
N GLU A 309 -22.78 -2.47 4.47
CA GLU A 309 -22.96 -2.66 3.03
C GLU A 309 -21.60 -2.74 2.33
N PHE A 310 -20.72 -1.75 2.57
CA PHE A 310 -19.40 -1.71 1.97
C PHE A 310 -18.48 -2.81 2.49
N GLU A 311 -18.58 -3.16 3.78
CA GLU A 311 -17.85 -4.30 4.36
C GLU A 311 -18.10 -5.60 3.58
N ARG A 312 -19.36 -5.86 3.19
CA ARG A 312 -19.74 -7.04 2.40
C ARG A 312 -19.19 -7.01 0.98
N VAL A 313 -19.00 -5.83 0.40
CA VAL A 313 -18.36 -5.66 -0.91
C VAL A 313 -16.87 -5.97 -0.81
N ILE A 314 -16.15 -5.28 0.09
CA ILE A 314 -14.70 -5.44 0.21
C ILE A 314 -14.31 -6.86 0.61
N LEU A 315 -15.13 -7.55 1.41
CA LEU A 315 -14.92 -8.96 1.78
C LEU A 315 -14.80 -9.89 0.55
N LYS A 316 -15.39 -9.49 -0.59
CA LYS A 316 -15.40 -10.29 -1.83
C LYS A 316 -14.42 -9.79 -2.88
N THR A 317 -14.00 -8.53 -2.82
CA THR A 317 -13.29 -7.87 -3.93
C THR A 317 -11.94 -7.31 -3.55
N ASP A 318 -11.73 -6.97 -2.28
CA ASP A 318 -10.50 -6.37 -1.81
C ASP A 318 -9.47 -7.45 -1.48
N VAL A 319 -8.23 -7.23 -1.90
CA VAL A 319 -7.09 -8.10 -1.56
C VAL A 319 -6.56 -7.79 -0.18
N HIS A 320 -6.95 -6.68 0.44
CA HIS A 320 -6.58 -6.38 1.80
C HIS A 320 -7.56 -7.03 2.79
N ALA A 321 -7.02 -7.65 3.84
CA ALA A 321 -7.85 -7.99 4.99
C ALA A 321 -8.46 -6.71 5.60
N PRO A 322 -9.63 -6.77 6.25
CA PRO A 322 -10.18 -5.63 6.97
C PRO A 322 -9.20 -5.08 8.00
N ALA A 323 -9.16 -3.76 8.18
CA ALA A 323 -8.18 -3.09 9.04
C ALA A 323 -8.09 -3.69 10.45
N LEU A 324 -9.21 -4.08 11.06
CA LEU A 324 -9.23 -4.77 12.35
C LEU A 324 -8.37 -6.03 12.37
N LEU A 325 -8.41 -6.83 11.30
CA LEU A 325 -7.65 -8.06 11.19
C LEU A 325 -6.20 -7.80 10.78
N ARG A 326 -5.94 -6.78 9.94
CA ARG A 326 -4.58 -6.31 9.65
C ARG A 326 -3.87 -5.84 10.92
N THR A 327 -4.59 -5.23 11.87
CA THR A 327 -4.02 -4.87 13.17
C THR A 327 -3.82 -6.08 14.08
N ASN A 328 -4.85 -6.93 14.24
CA ASN A 328 -4.86 -7.91 15.34
C ASN A 328 -4.23 -9.26 14.99
N VAL A 329 -4.30 -9.70 13.74
CA VAL A 329 -3.82 -11.02 13.34
C VAL A 329 -2.29 -11.11 13.26
N PRO A 330 -1.54 -10.11 12.75
CA PRO A 330 -0.09 -10.26 12.61
C PRO A 330 0.69 -10.01 13.91
N VAL A 331 0.26 -9.09 14.79
CA VAL A 331 1.06 -8.72 15.99
C VAL A 331 1.43 -9.90 16.91
N PRO A 332 0.59 -10.94 17.13
CA PRO A 332 0.98 -12.08 17.95
C PRO A 332 2.03 -13.00 17.33
N ASN A 333 2.47 -12.76 16.08
CA ASN A 333 3.59 -13.47 15.48
C ASN A 333 4.95 -13.06 16.10
N PHE A 334 5.03 -11.88 16.72
CA PHE A 334 6.30 -11.28 17.15
C PHE A 334 6.51 -11.42 18.67
N PRO A 335 7.68 -11.88 19.16
CA PRO A 335 8.00 -11.92 20.59
C PRO A 335 7.83 -10.56 21.31
N GLU A 336 8.12 -9.46 20.61
CA GLU A 336 8.05 -8.08 21.08
C GLU A 336 6.63 -7.69 21.54
N TRP A 337 5.60 -8.26 20.92
CA TRP A 337 4.20 -8.06 21.33
C TRP A 337 3.96 -8.56 22.76
N TYR A 338 4.56 -9.70 23.12
CA TYR A 338 4.39 -10.32 24.42
C TYR A 338 5.15 -9.57 25.50
N SER A 339 6.34 -9.05 25.21
CA SER A 339 7.10 -8.23 26.16
C SER A 339 6.48 -6.84 26.34
N ALA A 340 6.01 -6.20 25.27
CA ALA A 340 5.43 -4.86 25.29
C ALA A 340 4.14 -4.76 26.12
N PHE A 341 3.28 -5.79 26.07
CA PHE A 341 1.96 -5.79 26.75
C PHE A 341 1.81 -6.88 27.82
N HIS A 342 2.88 -7.60 28.14
CA HIS A 342 2.88 -8.70 29.10
C HIS A 342 1.82 -9.79 28.81
N VAL A 343 1.65 -10.12 27.52
CA VAL A 343 0.65 -11.08 27.03
C VAL A 343 1.00 -12.50 27.49
N LYS A 344 0.02 -13.21 28.05
CA LYS A 344 0.17 -14.57 28.61
C LYS A 344 -0.76 -15.55 27.92
N GLN A 345 -0.46 -16.83 28.09
CA GLN A 345 -1.36 -17.90 27.66
C GLN A 345 -2.74 -17.72 28.31
N GLY A 346 -3.78 -17.73 27.49
CA GLY A 346 -5.17 -17.47 27.91
C GLY A 346 -5.70 -16.10 27.49
N ASP A 347 -4.82 -15.14 27.19
CA ASP A 347 -5.23 -13.85 26.64
C ASP A 347 -5.75 -14.00 25.20
N THR A 348 -6.73 -13.18 24.81
CA THR A 348 -7.34 -13.23 23.46
C THR A 348 -6.31 -13.04 22.33
N MET A 349 -5.27 -12.24 22.59
CA MET A 349 -4.23 -11.89 21.62
C MET A 349 -2.95 -12.73 21.80
N TYR A 350 -3.05 -13.91 22.44
CA TYR A 350 -1.96 -14.87 22.57
C TYR A 350 -1.95 -15.85 21.38
N ARG A 351 -0.76 -16.11 20.83
CA ARG A 351 -0.52 -17.19 19.85
C ARG A 351 0.59 -18.11 20.33
N GLU A 352 0.31 -19.41 20.32
CA GLU A 352 1.29 -20.45 20.62
C GLU A 352 2.54 -20.27 19.74
N PRO A 353 3.76 -20.40 20.28
CA PRO A 353 5.00 -20.19 19.52
C PRO A 353 5.07 -20.96 18.20
N ALA A 354 4.62 -22.22 18.19
CA ALA A 354 4.63 -23.09 17.00
C ALA A 354 3.64 -22.67 15.90
N LYS A 355 2.71 -21.74 16.18
CA LYS A 355 1.72 -21.22 15.21
C LYS A 355 2.07 -19.82 14.69
N ARG A 356 3.15 -19.22 15.21
CA ARG A 356 3.62 -17.91 14.78
C ARG A 356 4.28 -18.04 13.41
N VAL A 357 3.98 -17.09 12.53
CA VAL A 357 4.50 -17.06 11.15
C VAL A 357 5.38 -15.83 11.01
N VAL A 358 6.65 -16.05 10.66
CA VAL A 358 7.65 -15.03 10.31
C VAL A 358 8.42 -15.57 9.09
N ILE A 359 8.54 -14.75 8.05
CA ILE A 359 9.01 -15.22 6.73
C ILE A 359 10.51 -15.00 6.53
N TRP A 360 10.96 -13.75 6.62
CA TRP A 360 12.32 -13.32 6.31
C TRP A 360 13.24 -13.35 7.51
#